data_AF-A0A851RBD4-F1
#
_entry.id   AF-A0A851RBD4-F1
#
_cell.length_a   1.000
_cell.length_b   1.000
_cell.length_c   1.000
_cell.angle_alpha   90.00
_cell.angle_beta   90.00
_cell.angle_gamma   90.00
#
_symmetry.space_group_name_H-M   'P 1'
#
loop_
_entity.id
_entity.type
_entity.pdbx_description
1 polymer ?
#
loop_
_entity_poly.entity_id
_entity_poly.type
_entity_poly.pdbx_seq_one_letter_code
_entity_poly.pdbx_strand_id
1 'polypeptide(L)' 'QVTIKKMSLQEDVSQELAVNEILAMRDNRNANIITYLGSYLVDGELWLAMEFMAGGTLSDVLRAVYLEEGQIGAVCRE' A
#
# COMPACT_ATOMS: atom_id res chain seq x y z
N GLN A 1 -13.30 5.07 6.47
CA GLN A 1 -12.30 6.05 5.96
C GLN A 1 -11.48 5.36 4.88
N VAL A 2 -10.94 6.09 3.89
CA VAL A 2 -10.17 5.53 2.76
C VAL A 2 -8.86 6.30 2.57
N THR A 3 -7.84 5.63 2.06
CA THR A 3 -6.59 6.27 1.62
C THR A 3 -6.61 6.45 0.10
N ILE A 4 -6.11 7.60 -0.37
CA ILE A 4 -5.87 7.85 -1.79
C ILE A 4 -4.36 7.93 -2.04
N LYS A 5 -3.81 6.99 -2.81
CA LYS A 5 -2.44 7.08 -3.32
C LYS A 5 -2.48 7.66 -4.73
N LYS A 6 -1.78 8.77 -4.95
CA LYS A 6 -1.66 9.42 -6.26
C LYS A 6 -0.37 9.02 -6.94
N MET A 7 -0.44 8.69 -8.23
CA MET A 7 0.70 8.25 -9.02
C MET A 7 0.72 9.00 -10.35
N SER A 8 1.88 9.56 -10.68
CA SER A 8 2.14 10.16 -11.99
C SER A 8 2.42 9.07 -13.03
N LEU A 9 1.83 9.21 -14.22
CA LEU A 9 1.99 8.25 -15.32
C LEU A 9 2.91 8.78 -16.45
N GLN A 10 3.81 9.71 -16.11
CA GLN A 10 4.64 10.42 -17.11
C GLN A 10 5.66 9.53 -17.83
N GLU A 11 6.10 8.43 -17.21
CA GLU A 11 7.10 7.51 -17.77
C GLU A 11 6.54 6.09 -17.87
N ASP A 12 6.93 5.33 -18.90
CA ASP A 12 6.50 3.94 -19.11
C ASP A 12 6.78 3.05 -17.88
N VAL A 13 7.94 3.25 -17.23
CA VAL A 13 8.31 2.53 -16.00
C VAL A 13 7.32 2.82 -14.87
N SER A 14 6.88 4.07 -14.72
CA SER A 14 5.89 4.46 -13.70
C SER A 14 4.53 3.83 -13.97
N GLN A 15 4.16 3.67 -15.25
CA GLN A 15 2.93 3.00 -15.66
C GLN A 15 2.97 1.50 -15.34
N GLU A 16 4.08 0.82 -15.65
CA GLU A 16 4.24 -0.61 -15.36
C GLU A 16 4.19 -0.88 -13.85
N LEU A 17 4.86 -0.06 -13.04
CA LEU A 17 4.80 -0.16 -11.57
C LEU A 17 3.38 0.04 -11.04
N ALA A 18 2.64 1.03 -11.55
CA ALA A 18 1.26 1.28 -11.16
C ALA A 18 0.34 0.10 -11.51
N VAL A 19 0.52 -0.50 -12.69
CA VAL A 19 -0.23 -1.70 -13.10
C VAL A 19 0.09 -2.87 -12.19
N ASN A 20 1.36 -3.11 -11.90
CA ASN A 20 1.80 -4.19 -11.00
C ASN A 20 1.20 -4.04 -9.60
N GLU A 21 1.15 -2.82 -9.05
CA GLU A 21 0.51 -2.57 -7.76
C GLU A 21 -1.00 -2.88 -7.78
N ILE A 22 -1.72 -2.43 -8.81
CA ILE A 22 -3.15 -2.70 -8.94
C ILE A 22 -3.41 -4.21 -9.04
N LEU A 23 -2.66 -4.90 -9.91
CA LEU A 23 -2.84 -6.34 -10.12
C LEU A 23 -2.54 -7.13 -8.84
N ALA A 24 -1.45 -6.80 -8.15
CA ALA A 24 -1.07 -7.46 -6.91
C ALA A 24 -2.18 -7.34 -5.85
N MET A 25 -2.76 -6.16 -5.65
CA MET A 25 -3.81 -5.96 -4.63
C MET A 25 -5.19 -6.46 -5.09
N ARG A 26 -5.53 -6.35 -6.38
CA ARG A 26 -6.83 -6.78 -6.91
C ARG A 26 -6.97 -8.30 -6.89
N ASP A 27 -5.90 -8.99 -7.29
CA ASP A 27 -5.94 -10.44 -7.48
C ASP A 27 -5.63 -11.20 -6.18
N ASN A 28 -5.10 -10.53 -5.14
CA ASN A 28 -4.82 -11.11 -3.83
C ASN A 28 -5.62 -10.43 -2.71
N ARG A 29 -6.74 -11.04 -2.32
CA ARG A 29 -7.49 -10.63 -1.11
C ARG A 29 -7.08 -11.49 0.08
N ASN A 30 -6.40 -10.87 1.04
CA ASN A 30 -5.93 -11.49 2.28
C ASN A 30 -6.02 -10.47 3.42
N ALA A 31 -6.20 -10.91 4.66
CA ALA A 31 -6.25 -10.03 5.83
C ALA A 31 -4.97 -9.20 6.05
N ASN A 32 -3.83 -9.69 5.56
CA ASN A 32 -2.51 -9.05 5.71
C ASN A 32 -2.07 -8.27 4.44
N ILE A 33 -2.94 -8.16 3.43
CA ILE A 33 -2.72 -7.36 2.23
C ILE A 33 -3.77 -6.24 2.20
N ILE A 34 -3.31 -5.00 1.97
CA ILE A 34 -4.18 -3.83 1.89
C ILE A 34 -5.27 -4.05 0.83
N THR A 35 -6.51 -3.85 1.25
CA THR A 35 -7.69 -3.99 0.41
C THR A 35 -7.78 -2.86 -0.62
N TYR A 36 -7.70 -3.24 -1.88
CA TYR A 36 -7.97 -2.36 -3.02
C TYR A 36 -9.48 -2.13 -3.21
N LEU A 37 -9.88 -0.87 -3.37
CA LEU A 37 -11.28 -0.47 -3.56
C LEU A 37 -11.56 -0.03 -5.01
N GLY A 38 -10.61 0.65 -5.66
CA GLY A 38 -10.77 1.14 -7.02
C GLY A 38 -9.62 2.03 -7.49
N SER A 39 -9.59 2.30 -8.79
CA SER A 39 -8.63 3.20 -9.42
C SER A 39 -9.33 4.16 -10.37
N TYR A 40 -8.81 5.38 -10.44
CA TYR A 40 -9.42 6.49 -11.18
C TYR A 40 -8.33 7.31 -11.86
N LEU A 41 -8.58 7.76 -13.08
CA LEU A 41 -7.72 8.73 -13.75
C LEU A 41 -8.29 10.13 -13.54
N VAL A 42 -7.56 10.99 -12.84
CA VAL A 42 -7.99 12.35 -12.47
C VAL A 42 -6.87 13.32 -12.85
N ASP A 43 -7.18 14.28 -13.72
CA ASP A 43 -6.22 15.30 -14.18
C ASP A 43 -4.88 14.74 -14.70
N GLY A 44 -4.90 13.55 -15.31
CA GLY A 44 -3.72 12.86 -15.81
C GLY A 44 -2.92 12.08 -14.76
N GLU A 45 -3.36 12.08 -13.49
CA GLU A 45 -2.80 11.25 -12.42
C GLU A 45 -3.68 10.02 -12.16
N LEU A 46 -3.05 8.90 -11.88
CA LEU A 46 -3.74 7.71 -11.40
C LEU A 46 -3.93 7.78 -9.90
N TRP A 47 -5.18 7.69 -9.45
CA TRP A 47 -5.55 7.68 -8.04
C TRP A 47 -6.02 6.28 -7.66
N LEU A 48 -5.40 5.71 -6.63
CA LEU A 48 -5.76 4.41 -6.05
C LEU A 48 -6.51 4.64 -4.75
N ALA A 49 -7.77 4.20 -4.71
CA ALA A 49 -8.55 4.12 -3.49
C ALA A 49 -8.33 2.77 -2.82
N MET A 50 -7.89 2.81 -1.56
CA MET A 50 -7.58 1.62 -0.77
C MET A 50 -8.04 1.81 0.69
N GLU A 51 -8.06 0.72 1.45
CA GLU A 51 -8.38 0.82 2.88
C GLU A 51 -7.40 1.72 3.64
N PHE A 52 -7.91 2.35 4.70
CA PHE A 52 -7.11 3.23 5.54
C PHE A 52 -6.44 2.46 6.67
N MET A 53 -5.09 2.43 6.65
CA MET A 53 -4.27 1.80 7.67
C MET A 53 -3.92 2.79 8.79
N ALA A 54 -4.77 2.86 9.83
CA ALA A 54 -4.63 3.85 10.91
C ALA A 54 -3.34 3.74 11.74
N GLY A 55 -2.68 2.56 11.72
CA GLY A 55 -1.45 2.31 12.48
C GLY A 55 -0.18 2.96 11.90
N GLY A 56 -0.26 3.58 10.72
CA GLY A 56 0.90 4.15 10.04
C GLY A 56 1.83 3.08 9.47
N THR A 57 3.10 3.43 9.23
CA THR A 57 4.07 2.52 8.62
C THR A 57 4.96 1.84 9.68
N LEU A 58 5.43 0.63 9.38
CA LEU A 58 6.42 -0.04 10.22
C LEU A 58 7.73 0.77 10.33
N SER A 59 8.09 1.50 9.27
CA SER A 59 9.25 2.41 9.27
C SER A 59 9.14 3.50 10.33
N ASP A 60 7.94 4.04 10.59
CA ASP A 60 7.73 5.06 11.61
C ASP A 60 7.87 4.47 13.03
N VAL A 61 7.36 3.24 13.22
CA VAL A 61 7.54 2.50 14.48
C VAL A 61 9.03 2.25 14.75
N LEU A 62 9.77 1.78 13.74
CA LEU A 62 11.20 1.47 13.86
C LEU A 62 12.08 2.71 14.12
N ARG A 63 11.60 3.92 13.78
CA ARG A 63 12.27 5.17 14.15
C ARG A 63 12.01 5.57 15.60
N ALA A 64 10.91 5.13 16.19
CA ALA A 64 10.49 5.52 17.53
C ALA A 64 10.95 4.53 18.62
N VAL A 65 10.98 3.24 18.31
CA VAL A 65 11.29 2.17 19.27
C VAL A 65 12.06 1.02 18.63
N TYR A 66 12.82 0.30 19.46
CA TYR A 66 13.35 -1.02 19.10
C TYR A 66 12.26 -2.07 19.35
N LEU A 67 12.07 -2.97 18.39
CA LEU A 67 11.13 -4.08 18.51
C LEU A 67 11.79 -5.26 19.24
N GLU A 68 11.05 -5.86 20.15
CA GLU A 68 11.45 -7.11 20.80
C GLU A 68 11.30 -8.29 19.82
N GLU A 69 12.04 -9.39 20.04
CA GLU A 69 12.00 -10.57 19.16
C GLU A 69 10.58 -11.11 18.96
N GLY A 70 9.74 -11.08 20.00
CA GLY A 70 8.34 -11.50 19.90
C GLY A 70 7.51 -10.61 18.96
N GLN A 71 7.78 -9.31 18.91
CA GLN A 71 7.11 -8.36 18.02
C GLN A 71 7.61 -8.51 16.58
N ILE A 72 8.92 -8.71 16.39
CA ILE A 72 9.50 -9.02 15.08
C ILE A 72 8.88 -10.32 14.54
N GLY A 73 8.84 -11.37 15.36
CA GLY A 73 8.23 -12.65 14.99
C GLY A 73 6.75 -12.54 14.65
N ALA A 74 6.00 -11.65 15.31
CA ALA A 74 4.62 -11.36 14.94
C ALA A 74 4.52 -10.71 13.56
N VAL A 75 5.31 -9.66 13.28
CA VAL A 75 5.32 -8.99 11.97
C VAL A 75 5.75 -9.94 10.84
N CYS A 76 6.70 -10.83 11.09
CA CYS A 76 7.16 -11.79 10.07
C CYS A 76 6.16 -12.93 9.79
N ARG A 77 5.24 -13.22 10.73
CA ARG A 77 4.22 -14.27 10.57
C ARG A 77 3.04 -13.76 9.75
N GLU A 78 2.65 -12.51 9.98
CA GLU A 78 1.58 -11.86 9.23
C GLU A 78 2.02 -11.56 7.79
#